data_AF-A0AB34XTM3-F1
#
_entry.id   AF-A0AB34XTM3-F1
#
_cell.length_a   1.000
_cell.length_b   1.000
_cell.length_c   1.000
_cell.angle_alpha   90.00
_cell.angle_beta   90.00
_cell.angle_gamma   90.00
#
_symmetry.space_group_name_H-M   'P 1'
#
loop_
_entity.id
_entity.type
_entity.pdbx_description
1 polymer ?
#
loop_
_entity_poly.entity_id
_entity_poly.type
_entity_poly.pdbx_seq_one_letter_code
_entity_poly.pdbx_strand_id
1 'polypeptide(L)'
;MAVELLGGRGHELWPPPGRTFAVGPAHTFDDLADAINTAFARWDRGHLSLFDLADGNIVTDVESGIELADSTAGPTSRAFDSARAKVTKLLKPGDVCRFTFDLGDRWVHQCTVHSPKIDPAITLGIVPAAPLPYWGWGTIPDQYGRRTADDDGSGKVRERPNHRHPMLDFAWPHHEDRPR
;
A
#
# COMPACT_ATOMS: atom_id res chain seq x y z
N MET A 1 -6.28 -7.00 -9.44
CA MET A 1 -4.82 -6.79 -9.41
C MET A 1 -4.31 -7.33 -8.08
N ALA A 2 -3.27 -8.16 -8.07
CA ALA A 2 -2.58 -8.49 -6.83
C ALA A 2 -1.44 -7.49 -6.61
N VAL A 3 -1.22 -7.12 -5.36
CA VAL A 3 -0.14 -6.24 -4.93
C VAL A 3 0.57 -6.93 -3.79
N GLU A 4 1.87 -7.09 -3.90
CA GLU A 4 2.73 -7.75 -2.91
C GLU A 4 3.81 -6.77 -2.45
N LEU A 5 3.92 -6.55 -1.15
CA LEU A 5 4.96 -5.71 -0.58
C LEU A 5 6.24 -6.54 -0.45
N LEU A 6 7.25 -6.18 -1.25
CA LEU A 6 8.52 -6.92 -1.33
C LEU A 6 9.49 -6.48 -0.24
N GLY A 7 9.44 -5.23 0.20
CA GLY A 7 10.42 -4.70 1.14
C GLY A 7 10.32 -3.21 1.37
N GLY A 8 11.14 -2.71 2.29
CA GLY A 8 11.30 -1.31 2.64
C GLY A 8 12.32 -1.15 3.77
N ARG A 9 12.89 0.05 3.90
CA ARG A 9 13.91 0.41 4.91
C ARG A 9 15.14 -0.49 4.88
N GLY A 10 15.52 -0.94 3.69
CA GLY A 10 16.66 -1.86 3.50
C GLY A 10 16.37 -3.32 3.86
N HIS A 11 15.12 -3.68 4.16
CA HIS A 11 14.72 -5.05 4.46
C HIS A 11 13.84 -5.65 3.35
N GLU A 12 14.11 -6.90 3.00
CA GLU A 12 13.24 -7.73 2.18
C GLU A 12 12.23 -8.47 3.07
N LEU A 13 11.00 -8.64 2.59
CA LEU A 13 9.95 -9.37 3.29
C LEU A 13 9.72 -10.74 2.66
N TRP A 14 9.78 -11.79 3.48
CA TRP A 14 9.52 -13.15 3.03
C TRP A 14 8.67 -13.95 4.05
N PRO A 15 7.56 -14.58 3.62
CA PRO A 15 6.87 -14.34 2.35
C PRO A 15 6.34 -12.90 2.25
N PRO A 16 6.20 -12.31 1.05
CA PRO A 16 5.71 -10.95 0.92
C PRO A 16 4.22 -10.88 1.32
N PRO A 17 3.83 -9.96 2.24
CA PRO A 17 2.41 -9.71 2.49
C PRO A 17 1.77 -9.10 1.24
N GLY A 18 0.53 -9.48 0.95
CA GLY A 18 -0.12 -9.07 -0.29
C GLY A 18 -1.62 -8.87 -0.19
N ARG A 19 -2.18 -8.15 -1.16
CA ARG A 19 -3.58 -7.74 -1.22
C ARG A 19 -4.09 -7.92 -2.64
N THR A 20 -5.34 -8.36 -2.78
CA THR A 20 -6.03 -8.35 -4.08
C THR A 20 -7.01 -7.19 -4.14
N PHE A 21 -6.83 -6.35 -5.16
CA PHE A 21 -7.62 -5.16 -5.42
C PHE A 21 -8.57 -5.36 -6.60
N ALA A 22 -9.79 -4.85 -6.44
CA ALA A 22 -10.68 -4.51 -7.53
C ALA A 22 -10.31 -3.12 -8.06
N VAL A 23 -9.90 -3.05 -9.33
CA VAL A 23 -9.51 -1.81 -10.00
C VAL A 23 -10.34 -1.66 -11.26
N GLY A 24 -11.14 -0.60 -11.30
CA GLY A 24 -12.07 -0.30 -12.37
C GLY A 24 -11.49 0.66 -13.42
N PRO A 25 -12.19 0.84 -14.56
CA PRO A 25 -11.72 1.68 -15.67
C PRO A 25 -11.70 3.18 -15.36
N ALA A 26 -12.41 3.60 -14.31
CA ALA A 26 -12.45 4.98 -13.87
C ALA A 26 -11.29 5.35 -12.93
N HIS A 27 -10.60 4.36 -12.36
CA HIS A 27 -9.57 4.59 -11.33
C HIS A 27 -8.26 5.06 -11.93
N THR A 28 -7.67 6.08 -11.31
CA THR A 28 -6.37 6.64 -11.65
C THR A 28 -5.23 5.91 -10.94
N PHE A 29 -3.99 6.25 -11.27
CA PHE A 29 -2.84 5.76 -10.51
C PHE A 29 -2.73 6.40 -9.13
N ASP A 30 -3.21 7.63 -8.93
CA ASP A 30 -3.37 8.22 -7.58
C ASP A 30 -4.37 7.42 -6.74
N ASP A 31 -5.56 7.10 -7.30
CA ASP A 31 -6.55 6.30 -6.58
C ASP A 31 -5.94 4.94 -6.16
N LEU A 32 -5.11 4.36 -7.04
CA LEU A 32 -4.43 3.10 -6.77
C LEU A 32 -3.32 3.25 -5.73
N ALA A 33 -2.46 4.26 -5.83
CA ALA A 33 -1.43 4.57 -4.85
C ALA A 33 -2.05 4.75 -3.47
N ASP A 34 -3.14 5.52 -3.38
CA ASP A 34 -3.82 5.77 -2.12
C ASP A 34 -4.43 4.52 -1.51
N ALA A 35 -5.03 3.66 -2.34
CA ALA A 35 -5.58 2.38 -1.91
C ALA A 35 -4.48 1.42 -1.44
N ILE A 36 -3.36 1.33 -2.18
CA ILE A 36 -2.20 0.51 -1.79
C ILE A 36 -1.64 1.02 -0.46
N ASN A 37 -1.33 2.31 -0.38
CA ASN A 37 -0.79 2.92 0.83
C ASN A 37 -1.70 2.67 2.04
N THR A 38 -3.03 2.73 1.87
CA THR A 38 -3.98 2.44 2.95
C THR A 38 -3.93 0.97 3.35
N ALA A 39 -3.98 0.07 2.36
CA ALA A 39 -4.01 -1.37 2.58
C ALA A 39 -2.71 -1.91 3.20
N PHE A 40 -1.59 -1.20 3.02
CA PHE A 40 -0.26 -1.53 3.53
C PHE A 40 0.21 -0.61 4.67
N ALA A 41 -0.69 0.14 5.32
CA ALA A 41 -0.38 0.99 6.47
C ALA A 41 0.76 2.01 6.22
N ARG A 42 0.75 2.63 5.05
CA ARG A 42 1.58 3.78 4.68
C ARG A 42 0.72 5.03 4.82
N TRP A 43 0.71 5.60 6.02
CA TRP A 43 -0.24 6.66 6.39
C TRP A 43 0.37 8.05 6.35
N ASP A 44 1.70 8.17 6.40
CA ASP A 44 2.36 9.46 6.23
C ASP A 44 2.50 9.81 4.74
N ARG A 45 1.42 10.32 4.15
CA ARG A 45 1.27 10.55 2.70
C ARG A 45 2.11 11.69 2.14
N GLY A 46 2.90 12.38 2.97
CA GLY A 46 3.75 13.49 2.53
C GLY A 46 4.97 13.07 1.69
N HIS A 47 5.22 11.76 1.56
CA HIS A 47 6.36 11.26 0.82
C HIS A 47 6.05 11.04 -0.67
N LEU A 48 7.06 11.28 -1.50
CA LEU A 48 7.00 11.02 -2.95
C LEU A 48 6.82 9.52 -3.22
N SER A 49 6.09 9.20 -4.29
CA SER A 49 5.85 7.83 -4.74
C SER A 49 5.69 7.78 -6.24
N LEU A 50 6.01 6.64 -6.84
CA LEU A 50 5.92 6.45 -8.29
C LEU A 50 5.60 5.00 -8.67
N PHE A 51 5.11 4.82 -9.89
CA PHE A 51 5.03 3.53 -10.56
C PHE A 51 6.04 3.45 -11.69
N ASP A 52 6.80 2.35 -11.72
CA ASP A 52 7.58 1.95 -12.89
C ASP A 52 6.81 0.90 -13.68
N LEU A 53 6.54 1.18 -14.96
CA LEU A 53 5.87 0.26 -15.86
C LEU A 53 6.90 -0.61 -16.61
N ALA A 54 6.50 -1.81 -17.02
CA ALA A 54 7.38 -2.76 -17.69
C ALA A 54 7.93 -2.27 -19.04
N ASP A 55 7.27 -1.29 -19.67
CA ASP A 55 7.69 -0.65 -20.92
C ASP A 55 8.67 0.52 -20.72
N GLY A 56 9.11 0.76 -19.48
CA GLY A 56 10.04 1.83 -19.11
C GLY A 56 9.37 3.18 -18.85
N ASN A 57 8.06 3.29 -19.01
CA ASN A 57 7.32 4.49 -18.63
C ASN A 57 7.16 4.60 -17.11
N ILE A 58 6.98 5.83 -16.64
CA ILE A 58 6.84 6.14 -15.22
C ILE A 58 5.52 6.87 -15.01
N VAL A 59 4.84 6.56 -13.91
CA VAL A 59 3.62 7.28 -13.48
C VAL A 59 3.89 7.89 -12.11
N THR A 60 3.82 9.20 -12.00
CA THR A 60 4.13 9.97 -10.78
C THR A 60 3.38 11.30 -10.82
N ASP A 61 3.41 12.06 -9.73
CA ASP A 61 2.86 13.42 -9.72
C ASP A 61 3.59 14.33 -10.73
N VAL A 62 2.94 15.43 -11.10
CA VAL A 62 3.44 16.32 -12.16
C VAL A 62 4.80 16.94 -11.83
N GLU A 63 5.04 17.30 -10.56
CA GLU A 63 6.28 17.96 -10.14
C GLU A 63 7.45 16.99 -10.22
N SER A 64 7.33 15.82 -9.62
CA SER A 64 8.34 14.74 -9.74
C SER A 64 8.58 14.33 -11.20
N GLY A 65 7.52 14.33 -12.03
CA GLY A 65 7.62 14.02 -13.45
C GLY A 65 8.45 15.05 -14.24
N ILE A 66 8.37 16.33 -13.87
CA ILE A 66 9.18 17.39 -14.47
C ILE A 66 10.64 17.24 -14.03
N GLU A 67 10.89 17.08 -12.72
CA GLU A 67 12.24 16.90 -12.19
C GLU A 67 12.96 15.71 -12.84
N LEU A 68 12.26 14.60 -13.03
CA LEU A 68 12.82 13.40 -13.65
C LEU A 68 13.14 13.59 -15.15
N ALA A 69 12.35 14.41 -15.85
CA ALA A 69 12.61 14.76 -17.24
C ALA A 69 13.85 15.65 -17.38
N ASP A 70 14.09 16.52 -16.41
CA ASP A 70 15.25 17.42 -16.36
C ASP A 70 16.54 16.67 -15.94
N SER A 71 16.42 15.58 -15.17
CA SER A 71 17.54 14.75 -14.71
C SER A 71 18.00 13.72 -15.76
N THR A 72 18.40 14.17 -16.96
CA THR A 72 19.19 13.41 -17.97
C THR A 72 19.00 11.88 -18.05
N ALA A 73 17.76 11.38 -17.97
CA ALA A 73 17.48 9.97 -18.19
C ALA A 73 17.53 9.68 -19.70
N GLY A 74 18.29 8.65 -20.10
CA GLY A 74 18.38 8.15 -21.47
C GLY A 74 17.03 7.69 -22.06
N PRO A 75 17.02 7.20 -23.32
CA PRO A 75 15.98 7.53 -24.30
C PRO A 75 14.59 6.98 -23.95
N THR A 76 13.56 7.80 -24.24
CA THR A 76 12.13 7.49 -24.45
C THR A 76 11.20 7.22 -23.25
N SER A 77 11.67 7.15 -22.01
CA SER A 77 10.75 7.00 -20.85
C SER A 77 9.86 8.24 -20.72
N ARG A 78 8.54 8.05 -20.83
CA ARG A 78 7.56 9.11 -20.63
C ARG A 78 7.04 9.07 -19.20
N ALA A 79 7.02 10.24 -18.55
CA ALA A 79 6.28 10.44 -17.31
C ALA A 79 4.80 10.70 -17.61
N PHE A 80 3.92 10.01 -16.89
CA PHE A 80 2.48 10.22 -16.89
C PHE A 80 2.02 10.79 -15.54
N ASP A 81 1.15 11.79 -15.59
CA ASP A 81 0.48 12.36 -14.40
C ASP A 81 -0.43 11.31 -13.74
N SER A 82 -0.07 10.91 -12.52
CA SER A 82 -0.77 9.89 -11.74
C SER A 82 -2.22 10.26 -11.40
N ALA A 83 -2.53 11.55 -11.28
CA ALA A 83 -3.87 12.06 -11.01
C ALA A 83 -4.82 11.90 -12.22
N ARG A 84 -4.27 11.73 -13.42
CA ARG A 84 -5.04 11.68 -14.69
C ARG A 84 -4.96 10.33 -15.39
N ALA A 85 -3.79 9.67 -15.33
CA ALA A 85 -3.57 8.40 -15.97
C ALA A 85 -4.49 7.33 -15.38
N LYS A 86 -5.26 6.64 -16.23
CA LYS A 86 -6.14 5.54 -15.80
C LYS A 86 -5.38 4.23 -15.78
N VAL A 87 -5.49 3.46 -14.70
CA VAL A 87 -4.76 2.20 -14.52
C VAL A 87 -5.02 1.25 -15.68
N THR A 88 -6.28 1.04 -16.04
CA THR A 88 -6.67 0.09 -17.11
C THR A 88 -6.35 0.57 -18.53
N LYS A 89 -5.86 1.81 -18.69
CA LYS A 89 -5.41 2.33 -19.99
C LYS A 89 -3.93 2.05 -20.21
N LEU A 90 -3.13 2.03 -19.15
CA LEU A 90 -1.69 1.77 -19.21
C LEU A 90 -1.34 0.32 -18.92
N LEU A 91 -2.16 -0.39 -18.12
CA LEU A 91 -1.93 -1.79 -17.76
C LEU A 91 -3.04 -2.71 -18.26
N LYS A 92 -2.62 -3.85 -18.80
CA LYS A 92 -3.45 -4.94 -19.33
C LYS A 92 -3.32 -6.18 -18.46
N PRO A 93 -4.28 -7.12 -18.52
CA PRO A 93 -4.13 -8.41 -17.85
C PRO A 93 -2.84 -9.13 -18.26
N GLY A 94 -2.08 -9.61 -17.28
CA GLY A 94 -0.75 -10.17 -17.45
C GLY A 94 0.39 -9.19 -17.16
N ASP A 95 0.13 -7.89 -17.21
CA ASP A 95 1.18 -6.89 -16.97
C ASP A 95 1.58 -6.85 -15.49
N VAL A 96 2.86 -6.51 -15.28
CA VAL A 96 3.46 -6.24 -13.98
C VAL A 96 3.98 -4.81 -13.96
N CYS A 97 3.77 -4.10 -12.86
CA CYS A 97 4.45 -2.84 -12.58
C CYS A 97 4.96 -2.82 -11.14
N ARG A 98 5.90 -1.92 -10.87
CA ARG A 98 6.41 -1.65 -9.53
C ARG A 98 5.76 -0.39 -9.00
N PHE A 99 5.32 -0.40 -7.75
CA PHE A 99 4.94 0.81 -7.02
C PHE A 99 5.91 1.02 -5.87
N THR A 100 6.52 2.20 -5.79
CA THR A 100 7.43 2.58 -4.71
C THR A 100 6.82 3.73 -3.93
N PHE A 101 6.51 3.50 -2.65
CA PHE A 101 6.09 4.54 -1.73
C PHE A 101 7.27 4.96 -0.86
N ASP A 102 7.38 6.27 -0.61
CA ASP A 102 8.49 6.89 0.11
C ASP A 102 9.81 6.59 -0.59
N LEU A 103 10.28 7.50 -1.44
CA LEU A 103 11.52 7.29 -2.18
C LEU A 103 12.77 7.23 -1.28
N GLY A 104 12.69 7.70 -0.02
CA GLY A 104 13.74 7.56 0.98
C GLY A 104 13.77 6.15 1.58
N ASP A 105 12.65 5.70 2.16
CA ASP A 105 12.57 4.38 2.80
C ASP A 105 12.34 3.23 1.80
N ARG A 106 11.91 3.54 0.57
CA ARG A 106 11.66 2.64 -0.57
C ARG A 106 10.78 1.46 -0.22
N TRP A 107 9.54 1.70 0.18
CA TRP A 107 8.54 0.65 0.31
C TRP A 107 8.09 0.17 -1.08
N VAL A 108 8.68 -0.95 -1.53
CA VAL A 108 8.51 -1.48 -2.89
C VAL A 108 7.41 -2.53 -2.93
N HIS A 109 6.47 -2.34 -3.86
CA HIS A 109 5.38 -3.26 -4.13
C HIS A 109 5.45 -3.76 -5.58
N GLN A 110 5.26 -5.07 -5.77
CA GLN A 110 4.98 -5.65 -7.08
C GLN A 110 3.47 -5.64 -7.31
N CYS A 111 3.02 -5.07 -8.41
CA CYS A 111 1.63 -5.04 -8.80
C CYS A 111 1.43 -5.91 -10.05
N THR A 112 0.58 -6.93 -9.98
CA THR A 112 0.28 -7.85 -11.08
C THR A 112 -1.19 -7.76 -11.48
N VAL A 113 -1.46 -7.48 -12.76
CA VAL A 113 -2.83 -7.43 -13.27
C VAL A 113 -3.31 -8.85 -13.60
N HIS A 114 -4.16 -9.40 -12.74
CA HIS A 114 -4.70 -10.74 -12.93
C HIS A 114 -5.70 -10.83 -14.09
N SER A 115 -5.79 -12.04 -14.64
CA SER A 115 -6.86 -12.52 -15.50
C SER A 115 -7.47 -13.79 -14.89
N PRO A 116 -8.79 -14.00 -14.89
CA PRO A 116 -9.82 -13.13 -15.48
C PRO A 116 -10.08 -11.87 -14.65
N LYS A 117 -10.69 -10.86 -15.29
CA LYS A 117 -11.25 -9.70 -14.59
C LYS A 117 -12.50 -10.14 -13.82
N ILE A 118 -12.76 -9.50 -12.68
CA ILE A 118 -14.00 -9.69 -11.94
C ILE A 118 -15.04 -8.65 -12.35
N ASP A 119 -16.32 -9.01 -12.31
CA ASP A 119 -17.41 -8.05 -12.19
C ASP A 119 -17.58 -7.71 -10.70
N PRO A 120 -17.32 -6.46 -10.27
CA PRO A 120 -17.39 -6.11 -8.86
C PRO A 120 -18.83 -6.13 -8.31
N ALA A 121 -19.85 -5.85 -9.13
CA ALA A 121 -21.23 -5.93 -8.66
C ALA A 121 -21.64 -7.37 -8.34
N ILE A 122 -21.16 -8.34 -9.12
CA ILE A 122 -21.39 -9.77 -8.86
C ILE A 122 -20.49 -10.30 -7.74
N THR A 123 -19.20 -9.98 -7.79
CA THR A 123 -18.18 -10.59 -6.91
C THR A 123 -18.16 -9.96 -5.53
N LEU A 124 -18.36 -8.65 -5.44
CA LEU A 124 -18.26 -7.86 -4.21
C LEU A 124 -19.62 -7.33 -3.73
N GLY A 125 -20.67 -7.42 -4.55
CA GLY A 125 -21.99 -6.85 -4.26
C GLY A 125 -22.04 -5.32 -4.40
N ILE A 126 -20.94 -4.67 -4.78
CA ILE A 126 -20.80 -3.21 -4.89
C ILE A 126 -19.93 -2.84 -6.08
N VAL A 127 -20.11 -1.63 -6.63
CA VAL A 127 -19.16 -1.02 -7.55
C VAL A 127 -18.35 0.02 -6.78
N PRO A 128 -17.09 -0.28 -6.41
CA PRO A 128 -16.34 0.60 -5.52
C PRO A 128 -15.91 1.89 -6.24
N ALA A 129 -16.07 3.02 -5.55
CA ALA A 129 -15.72 4.34 -6.09
C ALA A 129 -14.20 4.53 -6.29
N ALA A 130 -13.38 3.85 -5.49
CA ALA A 130 -11.93 3.81 -5.58
C ALA A 130 -11.43 2.35 -5.64
N PRO A 131 -10.16 2.08 -5.99
CA PRO A 131 -9.59 0.75 -5.91
C PRO A 131 -9.79 0.15 -4.51
N LEU A 132 -10.36 -1.05 -4.46
CA LEU A 132 -10.78 -1.67 -3.20
C LEU A 132 -10.03 -2.98 -2.96
N PRO A 133 -9.20 -3.09 -1.90
CA PRO A 133 -8.70 -4.39 -1.48
C PRO A 133 -9.86 -5.24 -0.93
N TYR A 134 -10.01 -6.46 -1.41
CA TYR A 134 -11.07 -7.38 -0.98
C TYR A 134 -10.55 -8.74 -0.50
N TRP A 135 -9.24 -8.98 -0.61
CA TRP A 135 -8.56 -10.15 -0.07
C TRP A 135 -7.14 -9.79 0.35
N GLY A 136 -6.56 -10.49 1.33
CA GLY A 136 -5.22 -10.19 1.81
C GLY A 136 -4.56 -11.31 2.62
N TRP A 137 -3.22 -11.27 2.64
CA TRP A 137 -2.38 -12.22 3.38
C TRP A 137 -1.11 -11.55 3.93
N GLY A 138 -0.46 -12.22 4.87
CA GLY A 138 0.80 -11.79 5.49
C GLY A 138 0.68 -10.61 6.46
N THR A 139 1.70 -10.49 7.31
CA THR A 139 1.82 -9.41 8.29
C THR A 139 2.41 -8.16 7.65
N ILE A 140 1.79 -7.01 7.86
CA ILE A 140 2.29 -5.73 7.38
C ILE A 140 3.18 -5.09 8.45
N PRO A 141 4.43 -4.72 8.13
CA PRO A 141 5.25 -3.94 9.05
C PRO A 141 4.75 -2.49 9.14
N ASP A 142 4.82 -1.90 10.35
CA ASP A 142 4.62 -0.46 10.53
C ASP A 142 5.58 0.32 9.63
N GLN A 143 5.10 1.46 9.11
CA GLN A 143 5.85 2.30 8.16
C GLN A 143 7.23 2.69 8.69
N TYR A 144 7.38 2.89 10.00
CA TYR A 144 8.62 3.30 10.63
C TYR A 144 9.17 2.25 11.62
N GLY A 145 8.56 1.06 11.67
CA GLY A 145 8.93 -0.01 12.59
C GLY A 145 8.53 0.22 14.05
N ARG A 146 7.57 1.12 14.31
CA ARG A 146 7.11 1.44 15.66
C ARG A 146 6.41 0.25 16.31
N ARG A 147 6.76 -0.02 17.56
CA ARG A 147 6.23 -1.11 18.40
C ARG A 147 5.11 -0.62 19.33
N THR A 148 5.10 0.68 19.63
CA THR A 148 4.11 1.38 20.45
C THR A 148 3.89 2.81 19.91
N ALA A 149 2.86 3.51 20.40
CA ALA A 149 2.56 4.89 19.96
C ALA A 149 3.73 5.86 20.21
N ASP A 150 4.42 5.72 21.34
CA ASP A 150 5.56 6.57 21.73
C ASP A 150 6.92 5.95 21.35
N ASP A 151 6.93 4.96 20.45
CA ASP A 151 8.18 4.30 20.08
C ASP A 151 9.02 5.18 19.14
N ASP A 152 10.14 5.67 19.64
CA ASP A 152 11.15 6.40 18.88
C ASP A 152 12.26 5.49 18.32
N GLY A 153 12.15 4.17 18.54
CA GLY A 153 13.12 3.17 18.11
C GLY A 153 14.35 3.00 19.02
N SER A 154 14.51 3.81 20.05
CA SER A 154 15.67 3.76 20.95
C SER A 154 15.43 2.94 22.23
N GLY A 155 14.17 2.81 22.65
CA GLY A 155 13.78 2.17 23.91
C GLY A 155 13.65 0.64 23.85
N LYS A 156 13.65 0.00 25.02
CA LYS A 156 13.16 -1.38 25.17
C LYS A 156 11.63 -1.36 25.20
N VAL A 157 10.98 -2.29 24.50
CA VAL A 157 9.54 -2.52 24.67
C VAL A 157 9.30 -3.01 26.09
N ARG A 158 8.25 -2.51 26.74
CA ARG A 158 7.81 -3.04 28.04
C ARG A 158 7.56 -4.55 27.92
N GLU A 159 7.96 -5.28 28.95
CA GLU A 159 7.70 -6.72 29.01
C GLU A 159 6.20 -6.99 28.97
N ARG A 160 5.82 -8.06 28.26
CA ARG A 160 4.44 -8.50 28.20
C ARG A 160 3.99 -8.90 29.62
N PRO A 161 2.88 -8.35 30.15
CA PRO A 161 2.35 -8.82 31.42
C PRO A 161 2.05 -10.32 31.39
N ASN A 162 2.29 -11.01 32.52
CA ASN A 162 2.01 -12.44 32.66
C ASN A 162 0.51 -12.78 32.78
N HIS A 163 -0.36 -11.77 32.84
CA HIS A 163 -1.81 -11.95 32.82
C HIS A 163 -2.38 -11.51 31.47
N ARG A 164 -3.52 -12.11 31.10
CA ARG A 164 -4.25 -11.75 29.89
C ARG A 164 -4.79 -10.33 29.99
N HIS A 165 -4.86 -9.62 28.87
CA HIS A 165 -5.42 -8.28 28.86
C HIS A 165 -6.91 -8.35 29.23
N PRO A 166 -7.42 -7.59 30.23
CA PRO A 166 -8.79 -7.74 30.73
C PRO A 166 -9.87 -7.64 29.65
N MET A 167 -9.69 -6.77 28.64
CA MET A 167 -10.64 -6.63 27.52
C MET A 167 -10.75 -7.87 26.62
N LEU A 168 -9.83 -8.82 26.72
CA LEU A 168 -9.92 -10.09 26.00
C LEU A 168 -10.65 -11.16 26.80
N ASP A 169 -10.88 -10.91 28.10
CA ASP A 169 -11.59 -11.82 28.98
C ASP A 169 -13.10 -11.52 28.93
N PHE A 170 -13.91 -12.59 29.07
CA PHE A 170 -15.38 -12.47 29.18
C PHE A 170 -15.84 -11.67 30.40
N ALA A 171 -14.89 -11.43 31.29
CA ALA A 171 -14.96 -10.56 32.44
C ALA A 171 -15.16 -9.08 32.08
N TRP A 172 -14.77 -8.63 30.89
CA TRP A 172 -14.87 -7.20 30.55
C TRP A 172 -16.31 -6.75 30.26
N PRO A 173 -16.73 -5.57 30.74
CA PRO A 173 -16.09 -4.74 31.76
C PRO A 173 -16.50 -5.24 33.14
N HIS A 174 -15.59 -5.79 33.96
CA HIS A 174 -16.06 -6.26 35.27
C HIS A 174 -16.37 -5.03 36.12
N HIS A 175 -17.66 -4.90 36.41
CA HIS A 175 -18.30 -3.97 37.33
C HIS A 175 -17.96 -4.28 38.80
N GLU A 176 -16.74 -4.72 39.09
CA GLU A 176 -16.30 -4.90 40.48
C GLU A 176 -15.32 -3.76 40.79
N ASP A 177 -15.71 -2.97 41.79
CA ASP A 177 -15.07 -1.78 42.36
C ASP A 177 -15.32 -0.42 41.67
N ARG A 178 -16.57 0.05 41.75
CA ARG A 178 -16.81 1.48 42.07
C ARG A 178 -17.26 1.62 43.53
N PRO A 179 -16.39 2.04 44.47
CA PRO A 179 -16.87 2.64 45.71
C PRO A 179 -17.55 3.99 45.42
N ARG A 180 -18.62 4.28 46.15
CA ARG A 180 -19.29 5.59 46.20
C ARG A 180 -18.48 6.59 47.00
#